data_AF-A0A5P6N7G6-F1
#
_entry.id   AF-A0A5P6N7G6-F1
#
_cell.length_a   1.000
_cell.length_b   1.000
_cell.length_c   1.000
_cell.angle_alpha   90.00
_cell.angle_beta   90.00
_cell.angle_gamma   90.00
#
_symmetry.space_group_name_H-M   'P 1'
#
loop_
_entity.id
_entity.type
_entity.pdbx_description
1 polymer ?
#
loop_
_entity_poly.entity_id
_entity_poly.type
_entity_poly.pdbx_seq_one_letter_code
_entity_poly.pdbx_strand_id
1 'polypeptide(L)'
;MTSIRATVTEMELRCIRITRVPSLTSLPATGPITLLDEPLRRATLVDGDAPGWEHVVRRHAIGIFMAQRLGGASRDGRTVAQWLGELEAQSRELLGEPGHGVLLCLEAFEREPAALGQAVELGDHRVTLDDAPFERTMARLDATADLAAAVLVLAGFDGVLQGSRTVGTVAYAFEADEACVTYLLDAKVSASMSVRARLDAEQADEAAQIARALAAAPDNLRHVPRLLSASHAADGDPLHAFMTAWTALEAFVTATFPIHEEEWAKRLAQVPGDGSGFALARIRQVMKGRFRLDDKFAIVAGALDPEHADADLREFSTLRRNRNRFLHTLDGDPAGLPVGSARRLVAKYLPLHLRRR
;
A
#
# COMPACT_ATOMS: atom_id res chain seq x y z
N MET A 1 -28.62 -27.34 -45.63
CA MET A 1 -28.08 -26.15 -44.93
C MET A 1 -27.39 -26.65 -43.68
N THR A 2 -26.07 -26.79 -43.75
CA THR A 2 -25.24 -27.30 -42.65
C THR A 2 -25.04 -26.16 -41.66
N SER A 3 -25.72 -26.24 -40.52
CA SER A 3 -25.55 -25.29 -39.41
C SER A 3 -24.20 -25.57 -38.76
N ILE A 4 -23.21 -24.72 -39.05
CA ILE A 4 -21.95 -24.68 -38.32
C ILE A 4 -22.27 -24.04 -36.97
N ARG A 5 -22.48 -24.87 -35.94
CA ARG A 5 -22.37 -24.40 -34.56
C ARG A 5 -20.92 -24.00 -34.36
N ALA A 6 -20.67 -22.69 -34.29
CA ALA A 6 -19.42 -22.20 -33.72
C ALA A 6 -19.37 -22.73 -32.28
N THR A 7 -18.44 -23.66 -32.02
CA THR A 7 -18.08 -24.04 -30.67
C THR A 7 -17.55 -22.77 -30.02
N VAL A 8 -18.30 -22.19 -29.11
CA VAL A 8 -17.80 -21.09 -28.28
C VAL A 8 -16.71 -21.71 -27.42
N THR A 9 -15.45 -21.43 -27.72
CA THR A 9 -14.32 -21.89 -26.92
C THR A 9 -14.49 -21.31 -25.51
N GLU A 10 -14.62 -22.18 -24.51
CA GLU A 10 -14.85 -21.77 -23.12
C GLU A 10 -13.54 -21.17 -22.59
N MET A 11 -13.52 -19.84 -22.45
CA MET A 11 -12.43 -19.12 -21.81
C MET A 11 -12.62 -19.21 -20.29
N GLU A 12 -11.53 -19.41 -19.55
CA GLU A 12 -11.54 -19.43 -18.09
C GLU A 12 -10.62 -18.32 -17.57
N LEU A 13 -11.13 -17.51 -16.64
CA LEU A 13 -10.37 -16.51 -15.93
C LEU A 13 -9.94 -17.05 -14.57
N ARG A 14 -8.67 -16.86 -14.24
CA ARG A 14 -8.06 -17.25 -12.97
C ARG A 14 -7.40 -16.06 -12.31
N CYS A 15 -7.69 -15.88 -11.03
CA CYS A 15 -6.97 -14.99 -10.14
C CYS A 15 -6.28 -15.82 -9.06
N ILE A 16 -4.98 -15.60 -8.88
CA ILE A 16 -4.16 -16.28 -7.88
C ILE A 16 -3.49 -15.25 -7.00
N ARG A 17 -3.52 -15.45 -5.68
CA ARG A 17 -2.75 -14.68 -4.69
C ARG A 17 -1.93 -15.63 -3.85
N ILE A 18 -0.63 -15.34 -3.75
CA ILE A 18 0.31 -16.11 -2.95
C ILE A 18 0.77 -15.23 -1.79
N THR A 19 0.56 -15.70 -0.57
CA THR A 19 0.89 -14.98 0.66
C THR A 19 1.84 -15.83 1.50
N ARG A 20 2.97 -15.25 1.92
CA ARG A 20 3.90 -15.90 2.85
C ARG A 20 3.36 -15.81 4.27
N VAL A 21 3.34 -16.94 4.96
CA VAL A 21 2.80 -17.09 6.32
C VAL A 21 3.98 -17.27 7.30
N PRO A 22 4.52 -16.17 7.88
CA PRO A 22 5.81 -16.21 8.59
C PRO A 22 5.78 -17.01 9.88
N SER A 23 4.60 -17.20 10.47
CA SER A 23 4.40 -17.98 11.70
C SER A 23 4.47 -19.49 11.47
N LEU A 24 4.43 -19.96 10.22
CA LEU A 24 4.47 -21.37 9.85
C LEU A 24 5.78 -21.67 9.10
N THR A 25 6.65 -22.45 9.73
CA THR A 25 7.97 -22.80 9.18
C THR A 25 7.95 -24.03 8.28
N SER A 26 6.97 -24.91 8.46
CA SER A 26 6.80 -26.15 7.70
C SER A 26 5.39 -26.70 7.86
N LEU A 27 4.94 -27.56 6.94
CA LEU A 27 3.67 -28.29 7.09
C LEU A 27 3.87 -29.67 7.73
N PRO A 28 2.91 -30.17 8.52
CA PRO A 28 3.03 -31.46 9.24
C PRO A 28 2.97 -32.71 8.36
N ALA A 29 2.74 -32.59 7.04
CA ALA A 29 2.64 -33.71 6.10
C ALA A 29 3.43 -33.44 4.81
N THR A 30 3.78 -34.50 4.08
CA THR A 30 4.30 -34.42 2.70
C THR A 30 3.17 -34.06 1.75
N GLY A 31 2.74 -32.79 1.74
CA GLY A 31 1.78 -32.30 0.77
C GLY A 31 1.06 -31.01 1.18
N PRO A 32 0.35 -30.40 0.22
CA PRO A 32 -0.48 -29.22 0.46
C PRO A 32 -1.61 -29.52 1.45
N ILE A 33 -1.95 -28.55 2.30
CA ILE A 33 -3.16 -28.58 3.14
C ILE A 33 -4.22 -27.71 2.48
N THR A 34 -5.31 -28.31 2.00
CA THR A 34 -6.45 -27.59 1.47
C THR A 34 -7.33 -27.07 2.60
N LEU A 35 -7.41 -25.75 2.74
CA LEU A 35 -8.28 -25.07 3.71
C LEU A 35 -9.71 -24.88 3.16
N LEU A 36 -9.82 -24.68 1.84
CA LEU A 36 -11.07 -24.48 1.13
C LEU A 36 -10.97 -25.08 -0.28
N ASP A 37 -11.98 -25.83 -0.72
CA ASP A 37 -12.13 -26.32 -2.09
C ASP A 37 -13.59 -26.19 -2.52
N GLU A 38 -13.91 -25.12 -3.24
CA GLU A 38 -15.23 -24.85 -3.80
C GLU A 38 -15.13 -24.67 -5.33
N PRO A 39 -16.23 -24.83 -6.09
CA PRO A 39 -16.20 -24.82 -7.55
C PRO A 39 -15.53 -23.59 -8.20
N LEU A 40 -15.54 -22.44 -7.53
CA LEU A 40 -15.03 -21.16 -8.05
C LEU A 40 -13.94 -20.54 -7.18
N ARG A 41 -13.48 -21.23 -6.13
CA ARG A 41 -12.40 -20.73 -5.26
C ARG A 41 -11.73 -21.83 -4.47
N ARG A 42 -10.44 -21.65 -4.19
CA ARG A 42 -9.63 -22.58 -3.44
C ARG A 42 -8.66 -21.83 -2.53
N ALA A 43 -8.38 -22.39 -1.36
CA ALA A 43 -7.32 -21.93 -0.47
C ALA A 43 -6.49 -23.13 -0.03
N THR A 44 -5.18 -23.07 -0.25
CA THR A 44 -4.24 -24.14 0.10
C THR A 44 -3.02 -23.58 0.81
N LEU A 45 -2.53 -24.27 1.83
CA LEU A 45 -1.20 -24.07 2.36
C LEU A 45 -0.24 -25.02 1.65
N VAL A 46 0.91 -24.51 1.24
CA VAL A 46 1.97 -25.27 0.60
C VAL A 46 3.31 -24.97 1.28
N ASP A 47 4.21 -25.95 1.25
CA ASP A 47 5.59 -25.80 1.68
C ASP A 47 6.46 -25.93 0.42
N GLY A 48 6.84 -24.80 -0.19
CA GLY A 48 7.47 -24.78 -1.51
C GLY A 48 6.50 -24.51 -2.65
N ASP A 49 6.47 -25.40 -3.65
CA ASP A 49 5.88 -25.17 -4.98
C ASP A 49 4.40 -24.76 -4.93
N ALA A 50 4.18 -23.45 -5.00
CA ALA A 50 2.85 -22.86 -5.00
C ALA A 50 2.18 -23.00 -6.38
N PRO A 51 0.93 -23.52 -6.43
CA PRO A 51 0.11 -23.44 -7.62
C PRO A 51 0.07 -22.00 -8.15
N GLY A 52 0.40 -21.83 -9.42
CA GLY A 52 0.41 -20.51 -10.06
C GLY A 52 1.65 -19.66 -9.81
N TRP A 53 2.68 -20.16 -9.11
CA TRP A 53 3.94 -19.42 -8.88
C TRP A 53 4.56 -18.89 -10.17
N GLU A 54 4.68 -19.74 -11.19
CA GLU A 54 5.19 -19.35 -12.51
C GLU A 54 4.37 -18.21 -13.14
N HIS A 55 3.05 -18.17 -12.92
CA HIS A 55 2.22 -17.06 -13.40
C HIS A 55 2.48 -15.76 -12.63
N VAL A 56 2.75 -15.84 -11.33
CA VAL A 56 3.14 -14.66 -10.53
C VAL A 56 4.49 -14.11 -10.99
N VAL A 57 5.48 -14.98 -11.19
CA VAL A 57 6.81 -14.63 -11.72
C VAL A 57 6.70 -13.98 -13.09
N ARG A 58 5.98 -14.63 -14.03
CA ARG A 58 5.77 -14.11 -15.39
C ARG A 58 5.06 -12.78 -15.40
N ARG A 59 3.99 -12.63 -14.61
CA ARG A 59 3.27 -11.35 -14.50
C ARG A 59 4.17 -10.24 -13.98
N HIS A 60 5.03 -10.54 -13.00
CA HIS A 60 5.99 -9.57 -12.48
C HIS A 60 7.02 -9.17 -13.55
N ALA A 61 7.56 -10.13 -14.30
CA ALA A 61 8.47 -9.88 -15.42
C ALA A 61 7.84 -9.04 -16.53
N ILE A 62 6.60 -9.35 -16.92
CA ILE A 62 5.80 -8.56 -17.88
C ILE A 62 5.62 -7.13 -17.37
N GLY A 63 5.32 -6.95 -16.08
CA GLY A 63 5.20 -5.62 -15.48
C GLY A 63 6.49 -4.79 -15.60
N ILE A 64 7.64 -5.39 -15.26
CA ILE A 64 8.95 -4.73 -15.41
C ILE A 64 9.23 -4.39 -16.87
N PHE A 65 8.97 -5.34 -17.78
CA PHE A 65 9.17 -5.15 -19.21
C PHE A 65 8.37 -3.94 -19.74
N MET A 66 7.08 -3.86 -19.38
CA MET A 66 6.20 -2.77 -19.79
C MET A 66 6.68 -1.42 -19.22
N ALA A 67 7.10 -1.40 -17.94
CA ALA A 67 7.66 -0.20 -17.32
C ALA A 67 8.94 0.28 -18.01
N GLN A 68 9.86 -0.64 -18.35
CA GLN A 68 11.10 -0.32 -19.07
C GLN A 68 10.83 0.21 -20.48
N ARG A 69 9.83 -0.34 -21.18
CA ARG A 69 9.37 0.15 -22.49
C ARG A 69 8.82 1.57 -22.42
N LEU A 70 8.00 1.88 -21.42
CA LEU A 70 7.46 3.23 -21.21
C LEU A 70 8.57 4.23 -20.85
N GLY A 71 9.60 3.80 -20.12
CA GLY A 71 10.77 4.60 -19.77
C GLY A 71 11.76 4.83 -20.92
N GLY A 72 11.47 4.37 -22.14
CA GLY A 72 12.32 4.59 -23.31
C GLY A 72 13.58 3.71 -23.36
N ALA A 73 13.64 2.60 -22.62
CA ALA A 73 14.75 1.66 -22.70
C ALA A 73 14.85 1.09 -24.13
N SER A 74 16.02 1.27 -24.75
CA SER A 74 16.32 0.78 -26.10
C SER A 74 16.38 -0.74 -26.13
N ARG A 75 15.95 -1.34 -27.25
CA ARG A 75 16.24 -2.75 -27.54
C ARG A 75 17.74 -2.86 -27.83
N ASP A 76 18.53 -3.35 -26.88
CA ASP A 76 19.96 -3.68 -27.06
C ASP A 76 20.16 -4.90 -27.99
N GLY A 77 19.50 -4.93 -29.16
CA GLY A 77 19.49 -6.08 -30.09
C GLY A 77 18.73 -7.32 -29.61
N ARG A 78 18.29 -7.37 -28.35
CA ARG A 78 17.55 -8.50 -27.76
C ARG A 78 16.15 -8.66 -28.36
N THR A 79 15.73 -9.90 -28.57
CA THR A 79 14.33 -10.23 -28.89
C THR A 79 13.44 -10.05 -27.65
N VAL A 80 12.12 -9.93 -27.84
CA VAL A 80 11.17 -9.82 -26.71
C VAL A 80 11.24 -11.05 -25.81
N ALA A 81 11.35 -12.25 -26.40
CA ALA A 81 11.45 -13.50 -25.66
C ALA A 81 12.72 -13.59 -24.80
N GLN A 82 13.88 -13.17 -25.34
CA GLN A 82 15.14 -13.13 -24.58
C GLN A 82 15.05 -12.19 -23.39
N TRP A 83 14.51 -10.98 -23.60
CA TRP A 83 14.38 -9.99 -22.54
C TRP A 83 13.40 -10.45 -21.45
N LEU A 84 12.26 -11.03 -21.82
CA LEU A 84 11.33 -11.59 -20.83
C LEU A 84 11.94 -12.75 -20.04
N GLY A 85 12.69 -13.65 -20.69
CA GLY A 85 13.37 -14.74 -20.00
C GLY A 85 14.37 -14.27 -18.94
N GLU A 86 15.14 -13.21 -19.24
CA GLU A 86 16.02 -12.56 -18.27
C GLU A 86 15.23 -11.94 -17.10
N LEU A 87 14.13 -11.23 -17.41
CA LEU A 87 13.28 -10.61 -16.39
C LEU A 87 12.53 -11.62 -15.54
N GLU A 88 12.18 -12.78 -16.07
CA GLU A 88 11.62 -13.90 -15.31
C GLU A 88 12.64 -14.47 -14.34
N ALA A 89 13.87 -14.72 -14.79
CA ALA A 89 14.95 -15.17 -13.91
C ALA A 89 15.20 -14.17 -12.77
N GLN A 90 15.27 -12.87 -13.11
CA GLN A 90 15.38 -11.80 -12.12
C GLN A 90 14.16 -11.75 -11.19
N SER A 91 12.95 -11.96 -11.72
CA SER A 91 11.72 -11.96 -10.92
C SER A 91 11.68 -13.13 -9.94
N ARG A 92 12.20 -14.31 -10.29
CA ARG A 92 12.35 -15.43 -9.33
C ARG A 92 13.27 -15.04 -8.17
N GLU A 93 14.42 -14.44 -8.45
CA GLU A 93 15.34 -13.95 -7.42
C GLU A 93 14.71 -12.84 -6.54
N LEU A 94 13.94 -11.94 -7.15
CA LEU A 94 13.27 -10.83 -6.45
C LEU A 94 12.04 -11.24 -5.66
N LEU A 95 11.31 -12.27 -6.06
CA LEU A 95 10.17 -12.78 -5.29
C LEU A 95 10.63 -13.78 -4.22
N GLY A 96 11.84 -14.32 -4.40
CA GLY A 96 12.44 -15.36 -3.56
C GLY A 96 11.89 -16.73 -3.92
N GLU A 97 12.70 -17.78 -3.77
CA GLU A 97 12.24 -19.14 -4.03
C GLU A 97 11.07 -19.54 -3.11
N PRO A 98 10.09 -20.31 -3.61
CA PRO A 98 8.97 -20.80 -2.80
C PRO A 98 9.42 -21.62 -1.59
N GLY A 99 10.57 -22.29 -1.69
CA GLY A 99 11.09 -23.26 -0.70
C GLY A 99 11.55 -22.70 0.66
N HIS A 100 11.23 -21.45 0.98
CA HIS A 100 11.55 -20.84 2.28
C HIS A 100 10.28 -20.47 3.05
N GLY A 101 9.63 -21.48 3.62
CA GLY A 101 8.50 -21.35 4.53
C GLY A 101 7.14 -21.61 3.88
N VAL A 102 6.09 -21.57 4.71
CA VAL A 102 4.73 -21.91 4.26
C VAL A 102 4.08 -20.75 3.49
N LEU A 103 3.48 -21.08 2.35
CA LEU A 103 2.71 -20.15 1.53
C LEU A 103 1.23 -20.49 1.61
N LEU A 104 0.38 -19.47 1.74
CA LEU A 104 -1.05 -19.53 1.52
C LEU A 104 -1.34 -19.15 0.06
N CYS A 105 -1.79 -20.11 -0.72
CA CYS A 105 -2.19 -19.95 -2.12
C CYS A 105 -3.71 -19.86 -2.19
N LEU A 106 -4.19 -18.73 -2.67
CA LEU A 106 -5.61 -18.44 -2.88
C LEU A 106 -5.86 -18.42 -4.38
N GLU A 107 -6.92 -19.08 -4.81
CA GLU A 107 -7.34 -19.12 -6.20
C GLU A 107 -8.82 -18.77 -6.29
N ALA A 108 -9.19 -18.01 -7.33
CA ALA A 108 -10.56 -17.72 -7.69
C ALA A 108 -10.71 -17.85 -9.21
N PHE A 109 -11.83 -18.43 -9.65
CA PHE A 109 -12.07 -18.81 -11.05
C PHE A 109 -13.38 -18.19 -11.55
N GLU A 110 -13.45 -17.91 -12.84
CA GLU A 110 -14.68 -17.53 -13.55
C GLU A 110 -14.71 -18.25 -14.90
N ARG A 111 -15.78 -19.01 -15.13
CA ARG A 111 -16.07 -19.67 -16.42
C ARG A 111 -16.91 -18.71 -17.23
N GLU A 112 -16.53 -18.48 -18.49
CA GLU A 112 -17.10 -17.45 -19.37
C GLU A 112 -16.85 -16.00 -18.91
N PRO A 113 -15.58 -15.54 -18.85
CA PRO A 113 -15.26 -14.16 -18.55
C PRO A 113 -15.90 -13.22 -19.59
N ALA A 114 -16.21 -11.99 -19.17
CA ALA A 114 -16.56 -10.93 -20.10
C ALA A 114 -15.46 -10.80 -21.18
N ALA A 115 -15.86 -10.43 -22.40
CA ALA A 115 -14.94 -10.29 -23.53
C ALA A 115 -13.72 -9.46 -23.13
N LEU A 116 -12.52 -10.03 -23.27
CA LEU A 116 -11.29 -9.32 -22.96
C LEU A 116 -11.11 -8.17 -23.96
N GLY A 117 -10.69 -7.01 -23.46
CA GLY A 117 -10.24 -5.92 -24.30
C GLY A 117 -9.07 -6.29 -25.21
N GLN A 118 -8.64 -5.35 -26.04
CA GLN A 118 -7.58 -5.57 -27.03
C GLN A 118 -6.28 -6.04 -26.36
N ALA A 119 -5.84 -7.25 -26.69
CA ALA A 119 -4.60 -7.82 -26.19
C ALA A 119 -3.41 -7.55 -27.14
N VAL A 120 -2.23 -7.42 -26.55
CA VAL A 120 -0.95 -7.28 -27.25
C VAL A 120 -0.17 -8.59 -27.11
N GLU A 121 0.34 -9.10 -28.22
CA GLU A 121 1.22 -10.28 -28.21
C GLU A 121 2.61 -9.93 -27.66
N LEU A 122 3.08 -10.77 -26.75
CA LEU A 122 4.33 -10.59 -26.04
C LEU A 122 5.07 -11.92 -25.89
N GLY A 123 5.69 -12.37 -26.99
CA GLY A 123 6.32 -13.69 -27.06
C GLY A 123 5.25 -14.79 -27.09
N ASP A 124 5.31 -15.71 -26.14
CA ASP A 124 4.37 -16.85 -26.04
C ASP A 124 3.10 -16.51 -25.23
N HIS A 125 2.91 -15.23 -24.89
CA HIS A 125 1.83 -14.75 -24.03
C HIS A 125 1.14 -13.55 -24.67
N ARG A 126 -0.10 -13.30 -24.24
CA ARG A 126 -0.84 -12.08 -24.56
C ARG A 126 -0.96 -11.23 -23.29
N VAL A 127 -1.04 -9.91 -23.46
CA VAL A 127 -1.20 -8.96 -22.36
C VAL A 127 -2.32 -7.99 -22.69
N THR A 128 -3.24 -7.77 -21.75
CA THR A 128 -4.28 -6.76 -21.89
C THR A 128 -4.35 -5.84 -20.67
N LEU A 129 -4.78 -4.60 -20.92
CA LEU A 129 -4.98 -3.54 -19.94
C LEU A 129 -6.48 -3.27 -19.87
N ASP A 130 -7.19 -4.07 -19.09
CA ASP A 130 -8.64 -3.92 -18.90
C ASP A 130 -8.99 -4.25 -17.45
N ASP A 131 -9.65 -3.32 -16.77
CA ASP A 131 -10.02 -3.47 -15.36
C ASP A 131 -11.39 -4.18 -15.20
N ALA A 132 -12.23 -4.16 -16.22
CA ALA A 132 -13.66 -4.48 -16.11
C ALA A 132 -13.99 -5.96 -15.77
N PRO A 133 -13.28 -6.99 -16.28
CA PRO A 133 -13.66 -8.38 -15.98
C PRO A 133 -13.23 -8.85 -14.58
N PHE A 134 -12.52 -8.05 -13.78
CA PHE A 134 -11.81 -8.52 -12.58
C PHE A 134 -12.50 -8.33 -11.26
N GLU A 135 -13.37 -7.33 -11.14
CA GLU A 135 -13.86 -6.91 -9.83
C GLU A 135 -14.54 -8.07 -9.10
N ARG A 136 -15.29 -8.92 -9.82
CA ARG A 136 -15.97 -10.08 -9.24
C ARG A 136 -15.00 -11.18 -8.81
N THR A 137 -14.04 -11.53 -9.65
CA THR A 137 -13.07 -12.61 -9.33
C THR A 137 -12.10 -12.17 -8.23
N MET A 138 -11.69 -10.90 -8.22
CA MET A 138 -10.88 -10.31 -7.15
C MET A 138 -11.64 -10.20 -5.84
N ALA A 139 -12.89 -9.73 -5.84
CA ALA A 139 -13.73 -9.72 -4.64
C ALA A 139 -13.93 -11.15 -4.10
N ARG A 140 -14.05 -12.15 -4.98
CA ARG A 140 -14.08 -13.57 -4.59
C ARG A 140 -12.76 -14.01 -3.96
N LEU A 141 -11.63 -13.58 -4.50
CA LEU A 141 -10.30 -13.88 -3.94
C LEU A 141 -10.11 -13.25 -2.55
N ASP A 142 -10.57 -12.02 -2.35
CA ASP A 142 -10.55 -11.35 -1.04
C ASP A 142 -11.44 -12.07 -0.02
N ALA A 143 -12.68 -12.41 -0.40
CA ALA A 143 -13.56 -13.21 0.45
C ALA A 143 -12.97 -14.60 0.77
N THR A 144 -12.17 -15.16 -0.14
CA THR A 144 -11.44 -16.43 0.08
C THR A 144 -10.30 -16.25 1.07
N ALA A 145 -9.59 -15.12 1.01
CA ALA A 145 -8.54 -14.77 1.96
C ALA A 145 -9.10 -14.64 3.38
N ASP A 146 -10.21 -13.92 3.54
CA ASP A 146 -10.88 -13.70 4.83
C ASP A 146 -11.37 -15.03 5.43
N LEU A 147 -11.95 -15.90 4.59
CA LEU A 147 -12.40 -17.22 5.03
C LEU A 147 -11.21 -18.12 5.43
N ALA A 148 -10.14 -18.15 4.62
CA ALA A 148 -8.93 -18.91 4.96
C ALA A 148 -8.29 -18.43 6.27
N ALA A 149 -8.26 -17.12 6.50
CA ALA A 149 -7.82 -16.51 7.75
C ALA A 149 -8.66 -16.99 8.95
N ALA A 150 -9.99 -16.93 8.81
CA ALA A 150 -10.91 -17.36 9.85
C ALA A 150 -10.75 -18.86 10.17
N VAL A 151 -10.60 -19.71 9.14
CA VAL A 151 -10.39 -21.16 9.31
C VAL A 151 -9.11 -21.44 10.09
N LEU A 152 -8.02 -20.74 9.77
CA LEU A 152 -6.75 -20.86 10.50
C LEU A 152 -6.92 -20.49 11.97
N VAL A 153 -7.48 -19.32 12.26
CA VAL A 153 -7.70 -18.86 13.64
C VAL A 153 -8.55 -19.86 14.44
N LEU A 154 -9.66 -20.35 13.86
CA LEU A 154 -10.53 -21.34 14.51
C LEU A 154 -9.85 -22.69 14.76
N ALA A 155 -8.86 -23.05 13.95
CA ALA A 155 -8.04 -24.25 14.14
C ALA A 155 -6.95 -24.06 15.22
N GLY A 156 -6.93 -22.95 15.95
CA GLY A 156 -5.99 -22.66 17.05
C GLY A 156 -4.70 -21.98 16.59
N PHE A 157 -4.67 -21.49 15.35
CA PHE A 157 -3.54 -20.77 14.77
C PHE A 157 -3.72 -19.26 14.97
N ASP A 158 -3.75 -18.82 16.23
CA ASP A 158 -3.88 -17.40 16.57
C ASP A 158 -2.71 -16.59 16.00
N GLY A 159 -3.01 -15.47 15.35
CA GLY A 159 -2.00 -14.57 14.79
C GLY A 159 -1.23 -15.13 13.59
N VAL A 160 -1.67 -16.23 12.96
CA VAL A 160 -0.88 -16.87 11.89
C VAL A 160 -0.71 -16.01 10.63
N LEU A 161 -1.66 -15.11 10.34
CA LEU A 161 -1.48 -14.14 9.26
C LEU A 161 -0.83 -12.83 9.72
N GLN A 162 -0.46 -12.70 11.00
CA GLN A 162 0.19 -11.50 11.50
C GLN A 162 1.60 -11.39 10.91
N GLY A 163 1.88 -10.28 10.22
CA GLY A 163 3.13 -10.12 9.48
C GLY A 163 3.18 -10.90 8.17
N SER A 164 2.08 -11.56 7.77
CA SER A 164 2.00 -12.17 6.45
C SER A 164 2.18 -11.13 5.35
N ARG A 165 2.83 -11.56 4.27
CA ARG A 165 3.16 -10.68 3.14
C ARG A 165 2.71 -11.36 1.86
N THR A 166 1.89 -10.68 1.08
CA THR A 166 1.59 -11.10 -0.28
C THR A 166 2.87 -11.06 -1.11
N VAL A 167 3.24 -12.21 -1.65
CA VAL A 167 4.38 -12.38 -2.56
C VAL A 167 3.99 -11.87 -3.95
N GLY A 168 2.77 -12.20 -4.39
CA GLY A 168 2.21 -11.62 -5.60
C GLY A 168 0.76 -12.04 -5.82
N THR A 169 0.11 -11.26 -6.68
CA THR A 169 -1.23 -11.54 -7.20
C THR A 169 -1.15 -11.52 -8.72
N VAL A 170 -1.80 -12.45 -9.40
CA VAL A 170 -1.87 -12.52 -10.85
C VAL A 170 -3.29 -12.83 -11.28
N ALA A 171 -3.74 -12.16 -12.35
CA ALA A 171 -4.94 -12.51 -13.07
C ALA A 171 -4.56 -12.89 -14.50
N TYR A 172 -5.05 -14.04 -14.95
CA TYR A 172 -4.81 -14.55 -16.29
C TYR A 172 -6.05 -15.25 -16.83
N ALA A 173 -6.28 -15.12 -18.12
CA ALA A 173 -7.26 -15.88 -18.86
C ALA A 173 -6.54 -16.90 -19.75
N PHE A 174 -7.15 -18.06 -19.92
CA PHE A 174 -6.70 -19.05 -20.88
C PHE A 174 -7.93 -19.68 -21.53
N GLU A 175 -7.81 -19.99 -22.81
CA GLU A 175 -8.81 -20.79 -23.53
C GLU A 175 -8.39 -22.25 -23.45
N ALA A 176 -9.34 -23.15 -23.20
CA ALA A 176 -9.02 -24.58 -23.01
C ALA A 176 -8.25 -25.20 -24.19
N ASP A 177 -8.44 -24.67 -25.40
CA ASP A 177 -7.85 -25.15 -26.64
C ASP A 177 -6.61 -24.35 -27.10
N GLU A 178 -6.31 -23.20 -26.47
CA GLU A 178 -5.12 -22.42 -26.79
C GLU A 178 -4.02 -22.62 -25.73
N ALA A 179 -2.80 -22.89 -26.20
CA ALA A 179 -1.61 -22.92 -25.34
C ALA A 179 -1.17 -21.51 -24.86
N CYS A 180 -1.87 -20.45 -25.31
CA CYS A 180 -1.50 -19.07 -25.03
C CYS A 180 -2.30 -18.51 -23.84
N VAL A 181 -1.56 -18.01 -22.86
CA VAL A 181 -2.14 -17.36 -21.68
C VAL A 181 -2.20 -15.86 -21.91
N THR A 182 -3.36 -15.26 -21.62
CA THR A 182 -3.55 -13.81 -21.63
C THR A 182 -3.43 -13.29 -20.20
N TYR A 183 -2.34 -12.58 -19.89
CA TYR A 183 -2.15 -11.91 -18.62
C TYR A 183 -2.86 -10.56 -18.61
N LEU A 184 -3.51 -10.24 -17.49
CA LEU A 184 -4.27 -9.02 -17.36
C LEU A 184 -3.56 -8.11 -16.36
N LEU A 185 -3.26 -6.90 -16.82
CA LEU A 185 -2.53 -5.90 -16.07
C LEU A 185 -3.50 -4.80 -15.67
N ASP A 186 -3.78 -4.70 -14.38
CA ASP A 186 -4.42 -3.51 -13.82
C ASP A 186 -3.38 -2.37 -13.85
N ALA A 187 -3.73 -1.25 -14.49
CA ALA A 187 -2.88 -0.07 -14.56
C ALA A 187 -2.52 0.45 -13.15
N LYS A 188 -3.43 0.34 -12.18
CA LYS A 188 -3.24 0.71 -10.76
C LYS A 188 -2.27 -0.23 -10.06
N VAL A 189 -2.31 -1.55 -10.35
CA VAL A 189 -1.37 -2.54 -9.76
C VAL A 189 -0.03 -2.58 -10.50
N SER A 190 0.02 -2.17 -11.77
CA SER A 190 1.29 -1.98 -12.51
C SER A 190 2.11 -0.81 -11.96
N ALA A 191 1.45 0.16 -11.32
CA ALA A 191 2.08 1.24 -10.57
C ALA A 191 2.48 0.83 -9.14
N SER A 192 1.88 -0.22 -8.56
CA SER A 192 2.42 -0.86 -7.35
C SER A 192 3.58 -1.80 -7.70
N MET A 193 4.57 -1.29 -8.44
CA MET A 193 5.91 -1.85 -8.34
C MET A 193 6.30 -1.68 -6.87
N SER A 194 6.36 -2.77 -6.11
CA SER A 194 7.16 -2.76 -4.89
C SER A 194 8.61 -2.60 -5.33
N VAL A 195 9.00 -1.35 -5.54
CA VAL A 195 10.40 -0.97 -5.72
C VAL A 195 11.08 -1.48 -4.47
N ARG A 196 11.87 -2.55 -4.60
CA ARG A 196 12.91 -2.86 -3.63
C ARG A 196 13.89 -1.69 -3.70
N ALA A 197 13.55 -0.59 -3.03
CA ALA A 197 14.50 0.46 -2.75
C ALA A 197 15.55 -0.20 -1.87
N ARG A 198 16.79 -0.29 -2.38
CA ARG A 198 17.91 -0.61 -1.50
C ARG A 198 17.97 0.54 -0.50
N LEU A 199 17.73 0.22 0.76
CA LEU A 199 18.00 1.13 1.86
C LEU A 199 19.51 1.37 1.82
N ASP A 200 19.93 2.59 1.47
CA ASP A 200 21.34 2.93 1.58
C ASP A 200 21.73 3.07 3.07
N ALA A 201 23.04 3.13 3.36
CA ALA A 201 23.52 3.18 4.72
C ALA A 201 23.00 4.42 5.49
N GLU A 202 22.82 5.54 4.79
CA GLU A 202 22.32 6.79 5.37
C GLU A 202 20.85 6.65 5.77
N GLN A 203 20.02 6.06 4.90
CA GLN A 203 18.61 5.76 5.18
C GLN A 203 18.45 4.73 6.30
N ALA A 204 19.34 3.74 6.39
CA ALA A 204 19.35 2.75 7.46
C ALA A 204 19.67 3.39 8.82
N ASP A 205 20.71 4.22 8.86
CA ASP A 205 21.11 4.95 10.05
C ASP A 205 20.03 5.95 10.48
N GLU A 206 19.41 6.65 9.53
CA GLU A 206 18.29 7.55 9.79
C GLU A 206 17.10 6.80 10.39
N ALA A 207 16.70 5.66 9.81
CA ALA A 207 15.62 4.84 10.33
C ALA A 207 15.91 4.35 11.75
N ALA A 208 17.16 3.93 12.03
CA ALA A 208 17.58 3.51 13.36
C ALA A 208 17.59 4.65 14.38
N GLN A 209 17.95 5.88 13.98
CA GLN A 209 17.87 7.06 14.83
C GLN A 209 16.42 7.43 15.16
N ILE A 210 15.54 7.46 14.14
CA ILE A 210 14.11 7.73 14.32
C ILE A 210 13.47 6.69 15.23
N ALA A 211 13.79 5.40 15.05
CA ALA A 211 13.25 4.32 15.88
C ALA A 211 13.63 4.48 17.36
N ARG A 212 14.90 4.84 17.64
CA ARG A 212 15.37 5.11 19.02
C ARG A 212 14.69 6.33 19.63
N ALA A 213 14.60 7.44 18.89
CA ALA A 213 13.93 8.64 19.36
C ALA A 213 12.44 8.41 19.63
N LEU A 214 11.76 7.64 18.77
CA LEU A 214 10.37 7.25 18.95
C LEU A 214 10.17 6.34 20.17
N ALA A 215 11.08 5.39 20.39
CA ALA A 215 11.05 4.54 21.58
C ALA A 215 11.20 5.35 22.88
N ALA A 216 11.92 6.47 22.86
CA ALA A 216 12.04 7.38 23.99
C ALA A 216 10.87 8.39 24.10
N ALA A 217 10.02 8.50 23.08
CA ALA A 217 8.93 9.47 23.04
C ALA A 217 7.74 9.08 23.95
N PRO A 218 6.91 10.04 24.37
CA PRO A 218 5.69 9.78 25.13
C PRO A 218 4.69 8.91 24.34
N ASP A 219 3.86 8.14 25.05
CA ASP A 219 2.96 7.15 24.45
C ASP A 219 2.01 7.72 23.40
N ASN A 220 1.49 8.94 23.62
CA ASN A 220 0.60 9.61 22.67
C ASN A 220 1.27 9.90 21.31
N LEU A 221 2.60 10.01 21.25
CA LEU A 221 3.34 10.20 20.00
C LEU A 221 3.70 8.86 19.33
N ARG A 222 3.88 7.79 20.10
CA ARG A 222 4.20 6.44 19.59
C ARG A 222 3.11 5.87 18.68
N HIS A 223 1.86 6.30 18.85
CA HIS A 223 0.75 5.87 18.01
C HIS A 223 0.72 6.52 16.62
N VAL A 224 1.36 7.67 16.43
CA VAL A 224 1.37 8.41 15.16
C VAL A 224 1.95 7.59 14.00
N PRO A 225 3.13 6.96 14.11
CA PRO A 225 3.65 6.11 13.03
C PRO A 225 2.75 4.91 12.72
N ARG A 226 2.06 4.36 13.73
CA ARG A 226 1.12 3.25 13.52
C ARG A 226 -0.09 3.69 12.69
N LEU A 227 -0.62 4.89 12.94
CA LEU A 227 -1.69 5.48 12.14
C LEU A 227 -1.19 5.82 10.72
N LEU A 228 0.02 6.35 10.58
CA LEU A 228 0.60 6.59 9.26
C LEU A 228 0.74 5.29 8.45
N SER A 229 1.25 4.22 9.08
CA SER A 229 1.34 2.89 8.45
C SER A 229 -0.03 2.31 8.10
N ALA A 230 -1.03 2.44 8.98
CA ALA A 230 -2.39 1.99 8.71
C ALA A 230 -3.05 2.77 7.57
N SER A 231 -2.76 4.07 7.45
CA SER A 231 -3.18 4.86 6.30
C SER A 231 -2.62 4.28 5.00
N HIS A 232 -1.32 3.99 4.94
CA HIS A 232 -0.70 3.35 3.77
C HIS A 232 -1.29 1.97 3.44
N ALA A 233 -1.60 1.16 4.46
CA ALA A 233 -2.23 -0.14 4.26
C ALA A 233 -3.66 -0.04 3.68
N ALA A 234 -4.32 1.10 3.85
CA ALA A 234 -5.67 1.37 3.35
C ALA A 234 -5.70 2.00 1.94
N ASP A 235 -4.65 1.87 1.11
CA ASP A 235 -4.56 2.51 -0.21
C ASP A 235 -5.72 2.17 -1.18
N GLY A 236 -6.44 1.06 -0.97
CA GLY A 236 -7.66 0.70 -1.71
C GLY A 236 -8.95 1.38 -1.23
N ASP A 237 -8.92 2.08 -0.11
CA ASP A 237 -10.04 2.83 0.48
C ASP A 237 -9.59 4.28 0.76
N PRO A 238 -9.79 5.20 -0.20
CA PRO A 238 -9.34 6.59 -0.08
C PRO A 238 -9.89 7.32 1.16
N LEU A 239 -11.11 7.00 1.59
CA LEU A 239 -11.70 7.60 2.77
C LEU A 239 -10.99 7.13 4.02
N HIS A 240 -10.85 5.82 4.19
CA HIS A 240 -10.17 5.24 5.34
C HIS A 240 -8.69 5.67 5.37
N ALA A 241 -8.00 5.64 4.23
CA ALA A 241 -6.63 6.13 4.10
C ALA A 241 -6.50 7.59 4.54
N PHE A 242 -7.39 8.46 4.05
CA PHE A 242 -7.38 9.88 4.39
C PHE A 242 -7.69 10.12 5.88
N MET A 243 -8.74 9.50 6.41
CA MET A 243 -9.16 9.68 7.80
C MET A 243 -8.08 9.21 8.77
N THR A 244 -7.41 8.10 8.47
CA THR A 244 -6.31 7.58 9.29
C THR A 244 -5.07 8.49 9.21
N ALA A 245 -4.70 9.01 8.03
CA ALA A 245 -3.61 9.98 7.89
C ALA A 245 -3.91 11.30 8.59
N TRP A 246 -5.13 11.82 8.45
CA TRP A 246 -5.59 13.02 9.16
C TRP A 246 -5.53 12.82 10.67
N THR A 247 -5.99 11.67 11.16
CA THR A 247 -5.94 11.34 12.60
C THR A 247 -4.49 11.27 13.10
N ALA A 248 -3.57 10.71 12.31
CA ALA A 248 -2.15 10.72 12.63
C ALA A 248 -1.61 12.16 12.78
N LEU A 249 -1.97 13.03 11.84
CA LEU A 249 -1.55 14.43 11.83
C LEU A 249 -2.12 15.21 13.02
N GLU A 250 -3.41 15.04 13.31
CA GLU A 250 -4.07 15.68 14.44
C GLU A 250 -3.50 15.21 15.79
N ALA A 251 -3.24 13.91 15.92
CA ALA A 251 -2.58 13.33 17.08
C ALA A 251 -1.15 13.88 17.26
N PHE A 252 -0.37 13.96 16.18
CA PHE A 252 0.96 14.56 16.19
C PHE A 252 0.93 16.01 16.67
N VAL A 253 0.07 16.85 16.09
CA VAL A 253 -0.05 18.25 16.48
C VAL A 253 -0.45 18.38 17.93
N THR A 254 -1.44 17.59 18.37
CA THR A 254 -1.92 17.64 19.75
C THR A 254 -0.87 17.18 20.76
N ALA A 255 -0.10 16.14 20.43
CA ALA A 255 0.93 15.59 21.29
C ALA A 255 2.14 16.52 21.43
N THR A 256 2.52 17.20 20.34
CA THR A 256 3.73 18.02 20.28
C THR A 256 3.51 19.49 20.61
N PHE A 257 2.27 20.00 20.44
CA PHE A 257 1.92 21.40 20.66
C PHE A 257 2.37 21.97 22.02
N PRO A 258 2.19 21.30 23.18
CA PRO A 258 2.59 21.89 24.46
C PRO A 258 4.07 22.26 24.53
N ILE A 259 4.93 21.46 23.89
CA ILE A 259 6.38 21.68 23.87
C ILE A 259 6.70 22.90 23.01
N HIS A 260 6.14 22.93 21.79
CA HIS A 260 6.41 24.00 20.83
C HIS A 260 5.75 25.33 21.22
N GLU A 261 4.60 25.30 21.91
CA GLU A 261 3.97 26.50 22.47
C GLU A 261 4.83 27.15 23.56
N GLU A 262 5.46 26.32 24.40
CA GLU A 262 6.38 26.81 25.42
C GLU A 262 7.65 27.41 24.80
N GLU A 263 8.26 26.73 23.83
CA GLU A 263 9.44 27.24 23.10
C GLU A 263 9.14 28.54 22.36
N TRP A 264 8.03 28.58 21.63
CA TRP A 264 7.57 29.76 20.92
C TRP A 264 7.36 30.94 21.88
N ALA A 265 6.73 30.70 23.02
CA ALA A 265 6.51 31.75 24.01
C ALA A 265 7.81 32.25 24.65
N LYS A 266 8.80 31.36 24.88
CA LYS A 266 10.14 31.76 25.37
C LYS A 266 10.83 32.67 24.36
N ARG A 267 10.77 32.35 23.06
CA ARG A 267 11.34 33.19 21.99
C ARG A 267 10.68 34.56 21.93
N LEU A 268 9.35 34.62 22.06
CA LEU A 268 8.62 35.89 22.09
C LEU A 268 8.97 36.77 23.29
N ALA A 269 9.19 36.17 24.46
CA ALA A 269 9.59 36.90 25.66
C ALA A 269 11.00 37.50 25.57
N GLN A 270 11.83 37.01 24.65
CA GLN A 270 13.20 37.46 24.42
C GLN A 270 13.32 38.53 23.32
N VAL A 271 12.24 38.87 22.62
CA VAL A 271 12.25 39.94 21.60
C VAL A 271 12.43 41.29 22.31
N PRO A 272 13.55 42.01 22.11
CA PRO A 272 13.79 43.28 22.78
C PRO A 272 12.93 44.38 22.16
N GLY A 273 12.01 44.97 22.92
CA GLY A 273 11.21 46.12 22.46
C GLY A 273 10.03 46.50 23.37
N ASP A 274 10.05 47.76 23.85
CA ASP A 274 8.92 48.72 24.00
C ASP A 274 7.54 48.31 24.58
N GLY A 275 7.43 47.16 25.27
CA GLY A 275 6.19 46.74 25.95
C GLY A 275 5.35 45.72 25.17
N SER A 276 5.80 45.34 23.98
CA SER A 276 5.20 44.28 23.15
C SER A 276 5.18 42.90 23.85
N GLY A 277 6.21 42.58 24.64
CA GLY A 277 6.29 41.33 25.41
C GLY A 277 5.18 41.16 26.46
N PHE A 278 4.73 42.26 27.10
CA PHE A 278 3.62 42.23 28.06
C PHE A 278 2.27 42.02 27.35
N ALA A 279 2.07 42.67 26.20
CA ALA A 279 0.88 42.48 25.37
C ALA A 279 0.77 41.04 24.82
N LEU A 280 1.89 40.48 24.33
CA LEU A 280 1.97 39.09 23.86
C LEU A 280 1.74 38.07 24.98
N ALA A 281 2.30 38.30 26.17
CA ALA A 281 2.04 37.47 27.35
C ALA A 281 0.56 37.48 27.75
N ARG A 282 -0.10 38.64 27.69
CA ARG A 282 -1.54 38.78 27.95
C ARG A 282 -2.39 38.09 26.86
N ILE A 283 -2.03 38.22 25.59
CA ILE A 283 -2.70 37.50 24.48
C ILE A 283 -2.58 36.00 24.69
N ARG A 284 -1.39 35.48 25.05
CA ARG A 284 -1.19 34.07 25.40
C ARG A 284 -2.08 33.64 26.56
N GLN A 285 -2.16 34.42 27.62
CA GLN A 285 -2.99 34.09 28.79
C GLN A 285 -4.48 33.97 28.41
N VAL A 286 -4.97 34.85 27.53
CA VAL A 286 -6.35 34.79 27.03
C VAL A 286 -6.57 33.63 26.05
N MET A 287 -5.53 33.28 25.27
CA MET A 287 -5.57 32.20 24.27
C MET A 287 -5.26 30.82 24.84
N LYS A 288 -4.81 30.73 26.10
CA LYS A 288 -4.49 29.45 26.76
C LYS A 288 -5.72 28.54 26.74
N GLY A 289 -5.59 27.40 26.06
CA GLY A 289 -6.68 26.42 25.87
C GLY A 289 -7.68 26.76 24.76
N ARG A 290 -7.51 27.88 24.03
CA ARG A 290 -8.40 28.33 22.94
C ARG A 290 -7.79 28.24 21.54
N PHE A 291 -6.54 27.78 21.43
CA PHE A 291 -5.90 27.56 20.13
C PHE A 291 -6.68 26.57 19.29
N ARG A 292 -7.06 26.99 18.08
CA ARG A 292 -7.63 26.10 17.07
C ARG A 292 -6.53 25.18 16.56
N LEU A 293 -6.94 24.09 15.92
CA LEU A 293 -5.98 23.13 15.38
C LEU A 293 -5.01 23.76 14.37
N ASP A 294 -5.49 24.71 13.54
CA ASP A 294 -4.64 25.44 12.59
C ASP A 294 -3.59 26.29 13.32
N ASP A 295 -3.97 26.96 14.41
CA ASP A 295 -3.04 27.77 15.23
C ASP A 295 -1.98 26.87 15.87
N LYS A 296 -2.39 25.70 16.38
CA LYS A 296 -1.47 24.72 16.95
C LYS A 296 -0.48 24.23 15.89
N PHE A 297 -0.97 23.89 14.69
CA PHE A 297 -0.11 23.46 13.59
C PHE A 297 0.83 24.58 13.16
N ALA A 298 0.38 25.83 13.04
CA ALA A 298 1.22 26.97 12.70
C ALA A 298 2.40 27.15 13.67
N ILE A 299 2.14 27.01 14.98
CA ILE A 299 3.19 27.10 16.00
C ILE A 299 4.17 25.92 15.89
N VAL A 300 3.68 24.69 15.71
CA VAL A 300 4.53 23.50 15.53
C VAL A 300 5.37 23.61 14.26
N ALA A 301 4.75 23.98 13.13
CA ALA A 301 5.39 24.13 11.84
C ALA A 301 6.45 25.23 11.85
N GLY A 302 6.09 26.42 12.34
CA GLY A 302 7.01 27.55 12.47
C GLY A 302 8.15 27.27 13.46
N ALA A 303 7.94 26.41 14.45
CA ALA A 303 9.03 25.95 15.30
C ALA A 303 9.96 25.00 14.55
N LEU A 304 9.42 23.97 13.87
CA LEU A 304 10.18 22.84 13.31
C LEU A 304 10.82 23.12 11.94
N ASP A 305 10.13 23.81 11.05
CA ASP A 305 10.57 24.17 9.69
C ASP A 305 10.06 25.57 9.31
N PRO A 306 10.70 26.64 9.82
CA PRO A 306 10.25 28.03 9.61
C PRO A 306 10.20 28.43 8.14
N GLU A 307 11.07 27.88 7.30
CA GLU A 307 11.22 28.26 5.89
C GLU A 307 9.99 27.84 5.06
N HIS A 308 9.35 26.73 5.42
CA HIS A 308 8.22 26.16 4.68
C HIS A 308 6.88 26.23 5.44
N ALA A 309 6.89 26.73 6.69
CA ALA A 309 5.73 26.71 7.58
C ALA A 309 4.47 27.34 6.97
N ASP A 310 4.58 28.45 6.23
CA ASP A 310 3.44 29.13 5.61
C ASP A 310 2.80 28.30 4.49
N ALA A 311 3.63 27.61 3.68
CA ALA A 311 3.13 26.73 2.63
C ALA A 311 2.42 25.52 3.23
N ASP A 312 3.03 24.91 4.24
CA ASP A 312 2.47 23.75 4.93
C ASP A 312 1.19 24.11 5.70
N LEU A 313 1.09 25.30 6.28
CA LEU A 313 -0.12 25.76 6.96
C LEU A 313 -1.30 25.95 5.98
N ARG A 314 -1.03 26.46 4.77
CA ARG A 314 -2.05 26.54 3.71
C ARG A 314 -2.52 25.15 3.28
N GLU A 315 -1.59 24.20 3.17
CA GLU A 315 -1.91 22.81 2.87
C GLU A 315 -2.74 22.17 3.99
N PHE A 316 -2.30 22.29 5.24
CA PHE A 316 -3.00 21.82 6.44
C PHE A 316 -4.44 22.36 6.50
N SER A 317 -4.62 23.65 6.29
CA SER A 317 -5.93 24.30 6.29
C SER A 317 -6.84 23.76 5.18
N THR A 318 -6.26 23.37 4.04
CA THR A 318 -6.99 22.76 2.93
C THR A 318 -7.41 21.33 3.26
N LEU A 319 -6.54 20.53 3.87
CA LEU A 319 -6.87 19.20 4.38
C LEU A 319 -8.04 19.26 5.37
N ARG A 320 -7.99 20.20 6.32
CA ARG A 320 -9.05 20.39 7.33
C ARG A 320 -10.38 20.77 6.69
N ARG A 321 -10.36 21.70 5.73
CA ARG A 321 -11.57 22.08 4.97
C ARG A 321 -12.16 20.90 4.21
N ASN A 322 -11.34 20.10 3.55
CA ASN A 322 -11.78 18.91 2.83
C ASN A 322 -12.42 17.88 3.78
N ARG A 323 -11.77 17.61 4.92
CA ARG A 323 -12.31 16.74 5.98
C ARG A 323 -13.65 17.23 6.50
N ASN A 324 -13.74 18.51 6.86
CA ASN A 324 -14.97 19.07 7.40
C ASN A 324 -16.09 19.08 6.35
N ARG A 325 -15.81 19.49 5.11
CA ARG A 325 -16.78 19.44 4.02
C ARG A 325 -17.32 18.02 3.85
N PHE A 326 -16.44 17.04 3.69
CA PHE A 326 -16.82 15.64 3.52
C PHE A 326 -17.70 15.13 4.66
N LEU A 327 -17.33 15.38 5.92
CA LEU A 327 -18.11 14.92 7.08
C LEU A 327 -19.44 15.66 7.27
N HIS A 328 -19.54 16.91 6.80
CA HIS A 328 -20.76 17.72 6.96
C HIS A 328 -21.76 17.52 5.82
N THR A 329 -21.29 17.34 4.59
CA THR A 329 -22.17 17.15 3.43
C THR A 329 -22.43 15.68 3.14
N LEU A 330 -21.52 14.78 3.54
CA LEU A 330 -21.45 13.39 3.04
C LEU A 330 -21.51 13.33 1.51
N ASP A 331 -21.17 14.44 0.87
CA ASP A 331 -21.36 14.70 -0.55
C ASP A 331 -19.99 15.08 -1.10
N GLY A 332 -19.52 14.26 -2.04
CA GLY A 332 -18.16 14.30 -2.58
C GLY A 332 -17.60 12.90 -2.79
N ASP A 333 -16.86 12.72 -3.88
CA ASP A 333 -16.16 11.48 -4.19
C ASP A 333 -14.99 11.24 -3.21
N PRO A 334 -15.01 10.15 -2.43
CA PRO A 334 -13.89 9.74 -1.57
C PRO A 334 -12.54 9.70 -2.29
N ALA A 335 -12.52 9.36 -3.58
CA ALA A 335 -11.30 9.31 -4.37
C ALA A 335 -10.63 10.69 -4.57
N GLY A 336 -11.38 11.78 -4.38
CA GLY A 336 -10.87 13.16 -4.43
C GLY A 336 -10.20 13.64 -3.14
N LEU A 337 -10.13 12.81 -2.09
CA LEU A 337 -9.52 13.20 -0.83
C LEU A 337 -7.99 13.26 -0.95
N PRO A 338 -7.33 14.30 -0.42
CA PRO A 338 -5.90 14.53 -0.57
C PRO A 338 -5.06 13.67 0.41
N VAL A 339 -5.15 12.35 0.28
CA VAL A 339 -4.45 11.36 1.12
C VAL A 339 -2.93 11.62 1.15
N GLY A 340 -2.32 11.80 -0.02
CA GLY A 340 -0.87 12.01 -0.15
C GLY A 340 -0.36 13.25 0.60
N SER A 341 -1.13 14.33 0.58
CA SER A 341 -0.83 15.56 1.32
C SER A 341 -0.87 15.36 2.84
N ALA A 342 -1.89 14.66 3.35
CA ALA A 342 -1.97 14.35 4.78
C ALA A 342 -0.79 13.49 5.24
N ARG A 343 -0.46 12.42 4.50
CA ARG A 343 0.69 11.55 4.80
C ARG A 343 2.01 12.32 4.76
N ARG A 344 2.21 13.18 3.77
CA ARG A 344 3.41 14.00 3.62
C ARG A 344 3.66 14.91 4.83
N LEU A 345 2.63 15.60 5.33
CA LEU A 345 2.80 16.46 6.52
C LEU A 345 3.19 15.66 7.76
N VAL A 346 2.62 14.46 7.97
CA VAL A 346 3.03 13.59 9.09
C VAL A 346 4.47 13.10 8.90
N ALA A 347 4.80 12.59 7.71
CA ALA A 347 6.14 12.07 7.39
C ALA A 347 7.23 13.14 7.46
N LYS A 348 6.88 14.41 7.22
CA LYS A 348 7.78 15.56 7.36
C LYS A 348 8.01 15.94 8.83
N TYR A 349 6.93 16.23 9.56
CA TYR A 349 7.04 16.88 10.87
C TYR A 349 7.36 15.92 12.01
N LEU A 350 6.99 14.64 11.91
CA LEU A 350 7.31 13.65 12.95
C LEU A 350 8.84 13.46 13.11
N PRO A 351 9.62 13.17 12.05
CA PRO A 351 11.08 13.07 12.17
C PRO A 351 11.72 14.38 12.62
N LEU A 352 11.28 15.53 12.11
CA LEU A 352 11.81 16.85 12.54
C LEU A 352 11.64 17.08 14.04
N HIS A 353 10.50 16.68 14.60
CA HIS A 353 10.28 16.75 16.04
C HIS A 353 11.19 15.78 16.81
N LEU A 354 11.30 14.53 16.34
CA LEU A 354 12.10 13.49 16.99
C LEU A 354 13.60 13.82 17.00
N ARG A 355 14.11 14.51 15.98
CA ARG A 355 15.54 14.91 15.90
C ARG A 355 15.93 16.05 16.84
N ARG A 356 14.96 16.81 17.36
CA ARG A 356 15.22 17.91 18.31
C ARG A 356 15.26 17.46 19.77
N ARG A 357 14.97 16.18 20.02
CA ARG A 357 15.02 15.53 21.34
C ARG A 357 16.19 14.57 21.37
#